data_AF-A0A7G5C247-F1
#
_entry.id   AF-A0A7G5C247-F1
#
_cell.length_a   1.000
_cell.length_b   1.000
_cell.length_c   1.000
_cell.angle_alpha   90.00
_cell.angle_beta   90.00
_cell.angle_gamma   90.00
#
_symmetry.space_group_name_H-M   'P 1'
#
loop_
_entity.id
_entity.type
_entity.pdbx_description
1 polymer ?
#
loop_
_entity_poly.entity_id
_entity_poly.type
_entity_poly.pdbx_seq_one_letter_code
_entity_poly.pdbx_strand_id
1 'polypeptide(L)'
;MSENRAKPLIKYLGARLLLDDARSVMRGWYFRFSKLRKAEGQTARNECLLSEINIQMKWRDDLKEINHSRFHNMGLGCDLVNQVTVRSGEVFSLRRYFMGTTEEQGFRRGPMFVRGRIEYVAGGGACLISTLLFNAALQANLAILEKHNHSTDLWGEERFIGLGLDATYAYGRKDLKFKNTHGADIRIETEFREDLMLSCRLISTKPLTCTVSIATEVVRELHPEDAGSDRDSDGNRRPYRKGWIVRTERKVSGEKLADRQNYVKKEMYKPFYIANP
;
A
#
# COMPACT_ATOMS: atom_id res chain seq x y z
N MET A 1 1.49 15.35 38.41
CA MET A 1 2.81 15.23 37.75
C MET A 1 2.94 13.84 37.14
N SER A 2 2.74 13.68 35.83
CA SER A 2 3.13 12.45 35.12
C SER A 2 3.80 12.84 33.81
N GLU A 3 5.08 13.15 33.92
CA GLU A 3 5.94 13.50 32.80
C GLU A 3 6.33 12.28 31.96
N ASN A 4 6.26 12.45 30.65
CA ASN A 4 7.22 11.96 29.65
C ASN A 4 7.62 10.47 29.66
N ARG A 5 6.88 9.64 28.90
CA ARG A 5 7.40 8.39 28.32
C ARG A 5 7.41 8.34 26.79
N ALA A 6 7.33 9.49 26.10
CA ALA A 6 7.38 9.56 24.63
C ALA A 6 8.79 9.82 24.03
N LYS A 7 9.78 10.19 24.85
CA LYS A 7 11.07 10.74 24.38
C LYS A 7 12.08 9.77 23.72
N PRO A 8 12.14 8.44 23.98
CA PRO A 8 13.15 7.60 23.33
C PRO A 8 12.82 7.27 21.87
N LEU A 9 11.54 7.03 21.55
CA LEU A 9 11.12 6.50 20.25
C LEU A 9 11.36 7.50 19.09
N ILE A 10 11.19 8.79 19.36
CA ILE A 10 11.31 9.88 18.38
C ILE A 10 12.76 10.05 17.90
N LYS A 11 13.74 9.89 18.81
CA LYS A 11 15.17 10.05 18.47
C LYS A 11 15.68 8.93 17.54
N TYR A 12 15.22 7.70 17.75
CA TYR A 12 15.53 6.56 16.87
C TYR A 12 14.79 6.62 15.52
N LEU A 13 13.59 7.20 15.49
CA LEU A 13 12.82 7.39 14.27
C LEU A 13 13.51 8.37 13.32
N GLY A 14 13.96 9.52 13.83
CA GLY A 14 14.71 10.51 13.04
C GLY A 14 16.01 9.95 12.47
N ALA A 15 16.79 9.24 13.30
CA ALA A 15 18.03 8.60 12.85
C ALA A 15 17.78 7.54 11.76
N ARG A 16 16.71 6.75 11.87
CA ARG A 16 16.35 5.75 10.86
C ARG A 16 15.88 6.38 9.55
N LEU A 17 15.06 7.44 9.62
CA LEU A 17 14.62 8.18 8.44
C LEU A 17 15.82 8.77 7.68
N LEU A 18 16.76 9.37 8.42
CA LEU A 18 18.04 9.85 7.87
C LEU A 18 18.88 8.72 7.26
N LEU A 19 18.93 7.55 7.89
CA LEU A 19 19.67 6.41 7.37
C LEU A 19 19.04 5.84 6.09
N ASP A 20 17.71 5.83 6.01
CA ASP A 20 16.98 5.42 4.80
C ASP A 20 17.14 6.45 3.67
N ASP A 21 17.14 7.74 4.00
CA ASP A 21 17.47 8.80 3.07
C ASP A 21 18.94 8.65 2.58
N ALA A 22 19.90 8.45 3.48
CA ALA A 22 21.31 8.22 3.15
C ALA A 22 21.53 6.94 2.31
N ARG A 23 20.83 5.84 2.58
CA ARG A 23 20.83 4.65 1.72
C ARG A 23 20.25 4.95 0.34
N SER A 24 19.25 5.83 0.27
CA SER A 24 18.69 6.29 -1.00
C SER A 24 19.70 7.19 -1.75
N VAL A 25 20.51 8.00 -1.05
CA VAL A 25 21.69 8.71 -1.60
C VAL A 25 22.68 7.72 -2.18
N MET A 26 23.14 6.75 -1.40
CA MET A 26 24.17 5.79 -1.82
C MET A 26 23.72 4.91 -2.98
N ARG A 27 22.41 4.66 -3.13
CA ARG A 27 21.83 3.92 -4.28
C ARG A 27 21.59 4.80 -5.52
N GLY A 28 21.96 6.08 -5.48
CA GLY A 28 21.79 7.02 -6.60
C GLY A 28 20.34 7.49 -6.82
N TRP A 29 19.45 7.30 -5.85
CA TRP A 29 18.02 7.65 -5.94
C TRP A 29 17.71 9.10 -5.58
N TYR A 30 18.72 9.88 -5.17
CA TYR A 30 18.50 11.05 -4.32
C TYR A 30 18.37 12.39 -5.03
N PHE A 31 18.66 12.47 -6.33
CA PHE A 31 18.57 13.76 -7.01
C PHE A 31 17.20 14.07 -7.63
N ARG A 32 16.20 13.18 -7.53
CA ARG A 32 14.82 13.51 -7.95
C ARG A 32 13.74 12.72 -7.22
N PHE A 33 13.50 13.01 -5.95
CA PHE A 33 12.20 12.65 -5.35
C PHE A 33 11.14 13.59 -5.88
N SER A 34 9.94 13.07 -6.16
CA SER A 34 8.81 13.93 -6.51
C SER A 34 8.59 14.93 -5.37
N LYS A 35 8.71 16.23 -5.69
CA LYS A 35 8.35 17.30 -4.75
C LYS A 35 6.83 17.37 -4.68
N LEU A 36 6.30 17.87 -3.55
CA LEU A 36 4.88 18.24 -3.46
C LEU A 36 4.63 19.33 -4.50
N ARG A 37 4.05 18.93 -5.63
CA ARG A 37 3.65 19.79 -6.74
C ARG A 37 2.28 19.28 -7.15
N LYS A 38 1.25 19.93 -6.64
CA LYS A 38 -0.07 19.79 -7.23
C LYS A 38 0.04 20.39 -8.63
N ALA A 39 -0.40 19.66 -9.65
CA ALA A 39 -0.38 20.17 -11.02
C ALA A 39 -1.06 21.55 -11.04
N GLU A 40 -0.30 22.60 -11.40
CA GLU A 40 -0.90 23.88 -11.77
C GLU A 40 -1.69 23.66 -13.05
N GLY A 41 -2.95 24.09 -13.05
CA GLY A 41 -3.93 23.79 -14.08
C GLY A 41 -3.41 24.09 -15.49
N GLN A 42 -2.99 23.04 -16.18
CA GLN A 42 -2.86 22.99 -17.62
C GLN A 42 -3.25 21.57 -18.04
N THR A 43 -4.51 21.44 -18.45
CA THR A 43 -5.01 20.29 -19.20
C THR A 43 -4.14 20.14 -20.44
N ALA A 44 -3.17 19.22 -20.37
CA ALA A 44 -2.28 18.97 -21.49
C ALA A 44 -3.13 18.44 -22.65
N ARG A 45 -2.95 18.99 -23.86
CA ARG A 45 -3.77 18.65 -25.04
C ARG A 45 -3.72 17.17 -25.47
N ASN A 46 -2.87 16.35 -24.85
CA ASN A 46 -2.72 14.92 -25.11
C ASN A 46 -2.49 14.16 -23.78
N GLU A 47 -3.57 13.79 -23.07
CA GLU A 47 -3.49 12.93 -21.90
C GLU A 47 -3.69 11.46 -22.29
N CYS A 48 -2.75 10.61 -21.89
CA CYS A 48 -2.80 9.16 -22.07
C CYS A 48 -2.94 8.48 -20.71
N LEU A 49 -3.92 7.61 -20.57
CA LEU A 49 -4.08 6.75 -19.40
C LEU A 49 -3.06 5.60 -19.46
N LEU A 50 -2.23 5.47 -18.43
CA LEU A 50 -1.24 4.39 -18.30
C LEU A 50 -1.80 3.20 -17.52
N SER A 51 -2.63 3.45 -16.51
CA SER A 51 -3.27 2.44 -15.69
C SER A 51 -4.45 3.05 -14.95
N GLU A 52 -5.47 2.24 -14.67
CA GLU A 52 -6.58 2.59 -13.81
C GLU A 52 -6.89 1.43 -12.87
N ILE A 53 -6.86 1.71 -11.56
CA ILE A 53 -7.23 0.74 -10.52
C ILE A 53 -8.48 1.24 -9.84
N ASN A 54 -9.49 0.38 -9.78
CA ASN A 54 -10.72 0.62 -9.05
C ASN A 54 -10.91 -0.50 -8.02
N ILE A 55 -11.05 -0.13 -6.75
CA ILE A 55 -11.29 -1.07 -5.66
C ILE A 55 -12.63 -0.72 -5.02
N GLN A 56 -13.63 -1.56 -5.25
CA GLN A 56 -14.94 -1.42 -4.63
C GLN A 56 -14.85 -1.75 -3.14
N MET A 57 -15.06 -0.75 -2.28
CA MET A 57 -15.18 -1.01 -0.86
C MET A 57 -16.59 -1.53 -0.54
N LYS A 58 -16.65 -2.45 0.41
CA LYS A 58 -17.91 -2.91 1.00
C LYS A 58 -18.15 -2.20 2.33
N TRP A 59 -19.41 -1.88 2.58
CA TRP A 59 -19.88 -1.60 3.94
C TRP A 59 -19.74 -2.85 4.79
N ARG A 60 -19.36 -2.70 6.05
CA ARG A 60 -19.13 -3.80 6.98
C ARG A 60 -20.00 -3.65 8.21
N ASP A 61 -21.04 -4.45 8.35
CA ASP A 61 -22.02 -4.30 9.44
C ASP A 61 -21.39 -4.46 10.83
N ASP A 62 -20.33 -5.26 10.97
CA ASP A 62 -19.57 -5.42 12.21
C ASP A 62 -18.85 -4.14 12.67
N LEU A 63 -18.58 -3.21 11.74
CA LEU A 63 -17.89 -1.95 12.03
C LEU A 63 -18.84 -0.80 12.39
N LYS A 64 -20.13 -0.88 12.05
CA LYS A 64 -21.12 0.19 12.30
C LYS A 64 -20.57 1.58 11.92
N GLU A 65 -20.59 2.54 12.84
CA GLU A 65 -20.07 3.90 12.69
C GLU A 65 -18.58 3.98 12.30
N ILE A 66 -17.80 2.93 12.59
CA ILE A 66 -16.39 2.90 12.22
C ILE A 66 -16.22 2.83 10.68
N ASN A 67 -17.22 2.38 9.92
CA ASN A 67 -17.17 2.49 8.45
C ASN A 67 -16.97 3.93 8.01
N HIS A 68 -17.72 4.88 8.57
CA HIS A 68 -17.57 6.30 8.23
C HIS A 68 -16.18 6.82 8.50
N SER A 69 -15.58 6.43 9.64
CA SER A 69 -14.19 6.81 9.97
C SER A 69 -13.18 6.18 9.01
N ARG A 70 -13.36 4.91 8.65
CA ARG A 70 -12.54 4.20 7.68
C ARG A 70 -12.60 4.85 6.30
N PHE A 71 -13.79 5.19 5.81
CA PHE A 71 -14.01 5.85 4.52
C PHE A 71 -13.47 7.28 4.49
N HIS A 72 -13.69 8.05 5.56
CA HIS A 72 -13.07 9.37 5.74
C HIS A 72 -11.54 9.30 5.62
N ASN A 73 -10.91 8.31 6.26
CA ASN A 73 -9.46 8.13 6.19
C ASN A 73 -8.96 7.78 4.78
N MET A 74 -9.76 7.04 3.99
CA MET A 74 -9.42 6.76 2.59
C MET A 74 -9.52 8.01 1.73
N GLY A 75 -10.61 8.79 1.87
CA GLY A 75 -10.77 10.05 1.16
C GLY A 75 -9.63 11.03 1.45
N LEU A 76 -9.34 11.26 2.72
CA LEU A 76 -8.21 12.09 3.14
C LEU A 76 -6.87 11.56 2.59
N GLY A 77 -6.69 10.24 2.59
CA GLY A 77 -5.52 9.60 2.02
C GLY A 77 -5.36 9.82 0.52
N CYS A 78 -6.45 9.79 -0.24
CA CYS A 78 -6.48 10.15 -1.66
C CYS A 78 -6.11 11.62 -1.85
N ASP A 79 -6.69 12.55 -1.09
CA ASP A 79 -6.43 13.98 -1.23
C ASP A 79 -4.95 14.36 -1.06
N LEU A 80 -4.23 13.63 -0.19
CA LEU A 80 -2.80 13.85 0.05
C LEU A 80 -1.91 13.49 -1.13
N VAL A 81 -2.33 12.54 -1.97
CA VAL A 81 -1.54 12.01 -3.11
C VAL A 81 -2.16 12.36 -4.47
N ASN A 82 -3.34 12.98 -4.48
CA ASN A 82 -4.02 13.41 -5.69
C ASN A 82 -3.26 14.56 -6.36
N GLN A 83 -3.25 14.55 -7.70
CA GLN A 83 -2.59 15.52 -8.57
C GLN A 83 -1.06 15.61 -8.39
N VAL A 84 -0.44 14.60 -7.79
CA VAL A 84 1.02 14.54 -7.65
C VAL A 84 1.65 14.18 -9.00
N THR A 85 2.57 15.03 -9.46
CA THR A 85 3.40 14.73 -10.63
C THR A 85 4.74 14.09 -10.22
N VAL A 86 5.02 12.91 -10.76
CA VAL A 86 6.28 12.18 -10.65
C VAL A 86 6.99 12.30 -11.99
N ARG A 87 8.06 13.08 -12.07
CA ARG A 87 8.73 13.33 -13.37
C ARG A 87 9.47 12.09 -13.87
N SER A 88 9.80 12.08 -15.15
CA SER A 88 10.60 11.00 -15.73
C SER A 88 11.92 10.80 -14.95
N GLY A 89 12.16 9.57 -14.50
CA GLY A 89 13.32 9.18 -13.71
C GLY A 89 13.20 9.44 -12.21
N GLU A 90 12.14 10.10 -11.73
CA GLU A 90 11.92 10.38 -10.31
C GLU A 90 11.43 9.18 -9.52
N VAL A 91 11.67 9.20 -8.22
CA VAL A 91 11.13 8.23 -7.28
C VAL A 91 9.97 8.87 -6.51
N PHE A 92 8.81 8.23 -6.59
CA PHE A 92 7.71 8.47 -5.67
C PHE A 92 7.98 7.70 -4.37
N SER A 93 7.67 8.33 -3.24
CA SER A 93 7.81 7.74 -1.90
C SER A 93 6.61 8.18 -1.08
N LEU A 94 5.74 7.24 -0.70
CA LEU A 94 4.47 7.56 -0.05
C LEU A 94 4.69 8.35 1.24
N ARG A 95 5.75 8.05 2.01
CA ARG A 95 6.08 8.78 3.24
C ARG A 95 6.30 10.28 3.07
N ARG A 96 6.62 10.76 1.86
CA ARG A 96 6.83 12.19 1.58
C ARG A 96 5.51 12.97 1.54
N TYR A 97 4.40 12.28 1.31
CA TYR A 97 3.04 12.83 1.28
C TYR A 97 2.27 12.41 2.54
N PHE A 98 2.60 11.24 3.06
CA PHE A 98 1.90 10.60 4.16
C PHE A 98 2.76 10.64 5.43
N MET A 99 2.80 11.77 6.13
CA MET A 99 3.64 11.96 7.34
C MET A 99 3.06 11.30 8.61
N GLY A 100 2.57 10.08 8.49
CA GLY A 100 1.82 9.39 9.54
C GLY A 100 0.31 9.52 9.38
N THR A 101 -0.42 8.87 10.30
CA THR A 101 -1.88 8.90 10.39
C THR A 101 -2.30 9.40 11.78
N THR A 102 -2.15 10.70 12.05
CA THR A 102 -2.53 11.28 13.36
C THR A 102 -3.90 11.95 13.32
N GLU A 103 -4.55 12.07 14.47
CA GLU A 103 -5.81 12.82 14.58
C GLU A 103 -5.62 14.31 14.27
N GLU A 104 -4.45 14.88 14.58
CA GLU A 104 -4.06 16.26 14.22
C GLU A 104 -4.04 16.47 12.70
N GLN A 105 -3.74 15.43 11.93
CA GLN A 105 -3.79 15.46 10.46
C GLN A 105 -5.20 15.24 9.91
N GLY A 106 -6.21 15.10 10.78
CA GLY A 106 -7.60 14.87 10.40
C GLY A 106 -7.98 13.40 10.23
N PHE A 107 -7.08 12.45 10.51
CA PHE A 107 -7.42 11.03 10.49
C PHE A 107 -8.29 10.66 11.68
N ARG A 108 -9.31 9.83 11.43
CA ARG A 108 -10.22 9.29 12.44
C ARG A 108 -9.78 7.89 12.87
N ARG A 109 -10.27 7.45 14.04
CA ARG A 109 -10.02 6.10 14.54
C ARG A 109 -10.74 5.08 13.66
N GLY A 110 -9.97 4.22 13.01
CA GLY A 110 -10.45 3.14 12.15
C GLY A 110 -9.80 1.80 12.52
N PRO A 111 -10.27 0.69 11.94
CA PRO A 111 -9.77 -0.62 12.30
C PRO A 111 -8.36 -0.82 11.72
N MET A 112 -7.45 -1.29 12.55
CA MET A 112 -6.10 -1.68 12.16
C MET A 112 -5.74 -2.97 12.89
N PHE A 113 -5.11 -3.91 12.18
CA PHE A 113 -4.64 -5.11 12.82
C PHE A 113 -3.27 -4.88 13.45
N VAL A 114 -3.21 -5.04 14.77
CA VAL A 114 -2.01 -4.84 15.57
C VAL A 114 -1.83 -6.07 16.45
N ARG A 115 -0.73 -6.79 16.23
CA ARG A 115 -0.30 -7.92 17.09
C ARG A 115 -1.38 -8.99 17.33
N GLY A 116 -2.10 -9.41 16.30
CA GLY A 116 -3.07 -10.51 16.42
C GLY A 116 -4.51 -10.08 16.70
N ARG A 117 -4.76 -8.77 16.92
CA ARG A 117 -6.09 -8.24 17.22
C ARG A 117 -6.41 -7.00 16.39
N ILE A 118 -7.70 -6.73 16.21
CA ILE A 118 -8.17 -5.47 15.61
C ILE A 118 -8.16 -4.40 16.71
N GLU A 119 -7.39 -3.35 16.50
CA GLU A 119 -7.37 -2.15 17.33
C GLU A 119 -7.92 -0.97 16.52
N TYR A 120 -8.57 -0.02 17.21
CA TYR A 120 -9.09 1.21 16.59
C TYR A 120 -8.10 2.35 16.81
N VAL A 121 -7.37 2.71 15.75
CA VAL A 121 -6.30 3.71 15.78
C VAL A 121 -6.50 4.73 14.66
N ALA A 122 -5.93 5.93 14.83
CA ALA A 122 -5.97 6.98 13.83
C ALA A 122 -5.40 6.47 12.49
N GLY A 123 -6.19 6.63 11.42
CA GLY A 123 -5.87 6.21 10.05
C GLY A 123 -6.07 4.75 9.72
N GLY A 124 -6.80 3.99 10.55
CA GLY A 124 -7.28 2.67 10.12
C GLY A 124 -8.04 2.77 8.80
N GLY A 125 -7.60 2.01 7.79
CA GLY A 125 -8.06 2.09 6.40
C GLY A 125 -7.07 2.77 5.43
N ALA A 126 -6.16 3.63 5.90
CA ALA A 126 -5.25 4.38 5.04
C ALA A 126 -4.19 3.53 4.33
N CYS A 127 -3.93 2.29 4.80
CA CYS A 127 -3.05 1.35 4.09
C CYS A 127 -3.56 1.00 2.68
N LEU A 128 -4.86 1.17 2.42
CA LEU A 128 -5.45 0.97 1.09
C LEU A 128 -4.89 1.92 0.04
N ILE A 129 -4.44 3.13 0.43
CA ILE A 129 -3.78 4.06 -0.49
C ILE A 129 -2.46 3.48 -1.01
N SER A 130 -1.70 2.80 -0.14
CA SER A 130 -0.49 2.10 -0.56
C SER A 130 -0.81 0.95 -1.52
N THR A 131 -1.85 0.16 -1.23
CA THR A 131 -2.32 -0.91 -2.13
C THR A 131 -2.72 -0.34 -3.49
N LEU A 132 -3.52 0.72 -3.51
CA LEU A 132 -4.01 1.37 -4.71
C LEU A 132 -2.87 1.87 -5.61
N LEU A 133 -1.96 2.66 -5.04
CA LEU A 133 -0.80 3.21 -5.76
C LEU A 133 0.16 2.12 -6.23
N PHE A 134 0.36 1.06 -5.45
CA PHE A 134 1.20 -0.06 -5.84
C PHE A 134 0.66 -0.73 -7.11
N ASN A 135 -0.64 -1.03 -7.16
CA ASN A 135 -1.22 -1.70 -8.32
C ASN A 135 -1.21 -0.80 -9.56
N ALA A 136 -1.48 0.49 -9.39
CA ALA A 136 -1.42 1.46 -10.49
C ALA A 136 0.01 1.53 -11.06
N ALA A 137 1.02 1.67 -10.19
CA ALA A 137 2.43 1.68 -10.60
C ALA A 137 2.87 0.34 -11.23
N LEU A 138 2.38 -0.80 -10.71
CA LEU A 138 2.68 -2.12 -11.25
C LEU A 138 2.12 -2.28 -12.67
N GLN A 139 0.86 -1.91 -12.89
CA GLN A 139 0.19 -1.94 -14.20
C GLN A 139 0.78 -0.95 -15.20
N ALA A 140 1.18 0.24 -14.76
CA ALA A 140 1.85 1.24 -15.62
C ALA A 140 3.34 0.91 -15.90
N ASN A 141 3.77 -0.33 -15.65
CA ASN A 141 5.14 -0.79 -15.87
C ASN A 141 6.24 0.05 -15.15
N LEU A 142 5.92 0.65 -14.01
CA LEU A 142 6.90 1.41 -13.24
C LEU A 142 7.81 0.46 -12.44
N ALA A 143 9.00 0.92 -12.09
CA ALA A 143 9.93 0.12 -11.31
C ALA A 143 9.59 0.21 -9.82
N ILE A 144 9.09 -0.88 -9.25
CA ILE A 144 8.79 -0.97 -7.81
C ILE A 144 10.10 -1.13 -7.04
N LEU A 145 10.44 -0.14 -6.21
CA LEU A 145 11.69 -0.11 -5.43
C LEU A 145 11.49 -0.61 -4.01
N GLU A 146 10.33 -0.33 -3.42
CA GLU A 146 9.96 -0.77 -2.07
C GLU A 146 8.47 -1.08 -2.03
N LYS A 147 8.13 -2.26 -1.55
CA LYS A 147 6.76 -2.73 -1.30
C LYS A 147 6.81 -3.73 -0.15
N HIS A 148 5.81 -3.64 0.72
CA HIS A 148 5.60 -4.57 1.83
C HIS A 148 4.15 -5.03 1.81
N ASN A 149 3.89 -6.33 1.92
CA ASN A 149 2.54 -6.87 2.13
C ASN A 149 2.10 -6.72 3.61
N HIS A 150 0.79 -6.89 3.84
CA HIS A 150 0.24 -7.08 5.18
C HIS A 150 0.80 -8.37 5.78
N SER A 151 1.06 -8.34 7.09
CA SER A 151 1.69 -9.48 7.78
C SER A 151 0.83 -10.73 7.81
N THR A 152 -0.48 -10.59 7.69
CA THR A 152 -1.48 -11.64 7.82
C THR A 152 -2.61 -11.36 6.84
N ASP A 153 -3.29 -12.41 6.39
CA ASP A 153 -4.50 -12.29 5.57
C ASP A 153 -5.73 -12.22 6.48
N LEU A 154 -6.19 -11.00 6.72
CA LEU A 154 -7.29 -10.73 7.66
C LEU A 154 -8.66 -11.05 7.07
N TRP A 155 -8.79 -10.92 5.76
CA TRP A 155 -10.08 -10.82 5.11
C TRP A 155 -10.50 -12.13 4.43
N GLY A 156 -9.55 -13.03 4.10
CA GLY A 156 -9.88 -14.34 3.55
C GLY A 156 -10.70 -14.20 2.27
N GLU A 157 -11.91 -14.75 2.23
CA GLU A 157 -12.78 -14.64 1.04
C GLU A 157 -13.30 -13.20 0.79
N GLU A 158 -13.31 -12.35 1.82
CA GLU A 158 -13.74 -10.94 1.75
C GLU A 158 -12.60 -9.98 1.38
N ARG A 159 -11.54 -10.49 0.75
CA ARG A 159 -10.42 -9.68 0.27
C ARG A 159 -10.91 -8.63 -0.73
N PHE A 160 -10.54 -7.37 -0.51
CA PHE A 160 -10.73 -6.29 -1.47
C PHE A 160 -9.74 -6.35 -2.65
N ILE A 161 -8.64 -7.11 -2.50
CA ILE A 161 -7.66 -7.33 -3.56
C ILE A 161 -6.99 -8.71 -3.40
N GLY A 162 -6.54 -9.30 -4.50
CA GLY A 162 -5.87 -10.59 -4.51
C GLY A 162 -4.60 -10.62 -3.65
N LEU A 163 -4.25 -11.81 -3.13
CA LEU A 163 -2.99 -12.01 -2.42
C LEU A 163 -1.79 -11.65 -3.31
N GLY A 164 -0.78 -11.03 -2.73
CA GLY A 164 0.40 -10.51 -3.43
C GLY A 164 0.18 -9.16 -4.10
N LEU A 165 -1.07 -8.69 -4.19
CA LEU A 165 -1.41 -7.37 -4.73
C LEU A 165 -1.64 -6.31 -3.66
N ASP A 166 -1.74 -6.67 -2.39
CA ASP A 166 -1.83 -5.69 -1.31
C ASP A 166 -0.46 -5.07 -1.01
N ALA A 167 -0.48 -3.80 -0.58
CA ALA A 167 0.68 -3.12 -0.04
C ALA A 167 0.29 -2.38 1.24
N THR A 168 1.21 -2.32 2.20
CA THR A 168 1.00 -1.71 3.51
C THR A 168 2.00 -0.59 3.75
N TYR A 169 1.55 0.40 4.53
CA TYR A 169 2.31 1.57 4.90
C TYR A 169 2.40 1.68 6.41
N ALA A 170 3.59 1.99 6.93
CA ALA A 170 3.81 2.27 8.33
C ALA A 170 4.90 3.32 8.48
N TYR A 171 4.53 4.52 8.94
CA TYR A 171 5.43 5.67 9.02
C TYR A 171 6.76 5.32 9.72
N GLY A 172 7.87 5.59 9.04
CA GLY A 172 9.23 5.29 9.48
C GLY A 172 9.63 3.81 9.57
N ARG A 173 8.78 2.88 9.09
CA ARG A 173 9.08 1.44 9.06
C ARG A 173 8.88 0.77 7.71
N LYS A 174 7.78 1.06 7.02
CA LYS A 174 7.39 0.47 5.73
C LYS A 174 6.92 1.59 4.81
N ASP A 175 7.54 1.70 3.64
CA ASP A 175 7.17 2.68 2.62
C ASP A 175 6.77 1.99 1.31
N LEU A 176 6.01 2.70 0.48
CA LEU A 176 5.83 2.35 -0.92
C LEU A 176 6.71 3.28 -1.75
N LYS A 177 7.63 2.71 -2.51
CA LYS A 177 8.48 3.46 -3.44
C LYS A 177 8.45 2.87 -4.83
N PHE A 178 8.25 3.72 -5.82
CA PHE A 178 8.40 3.34 -7.23
C PHE A 178 9.11 4.44 -7.99
N LYS A 179 9.88 4.05 -9.01
CA LYS A 179 10.54 4.96 -9.94
C LYS A 179 9.71 5.11 -11.20
N ASN A 180 9.49 6.35 -11.63
CA ASN A 180 8.94 6.62 -12.95
C ASN A 180 9.99 6.26 -14.02
N THR A 181 9.80 5.09 -14.64
CA THR A 181 10.62 4.58 -15.75
C THR A 181 9.95 4.75 -17.11
N HIS A 182 8.85 5.51 -17.18
CA HIS A 182 8.01 5.66 -18.37
C HIS A 182 8.63 6.52 -19.48
N GLY A 183 9.57 7.41 -19.14
CA GLY A 183 10.19 8.31 -20.13
C GLY A 183 9.37 9.57 -20.43
N ALA A 184 8.31 9.82 -19.66
CA ALA A 184 7.54 11.06 -19.57
C ALA A 184 7.02 11.24 -18.14
N ASP A 185 6.61 12.46 -17.80
CA ASP A 185 6.06 12.77 -16.48
C ASP A 185 4.72 12.04 -16.27
N ILE A 186 4.48 11.59 -15.04
CA ILE A 186 3.25 10.88 -14.65
C ILE A 186 2.53 11.71 -13.60
N ARG A 187 1.25 11.95 -13.83
CA ARG A 187 0.32 12.55 -12.86
C ARG A 187 -0.49 11.45 -12.20
N ILE A 188 -0.51 11.46 -10.88
CA ILE A 188 -1.30 10.55 -10.06
C ILE A 188 -2.64 11.24 -9.80
N GLU A 189 -3.73 10.64 -10.23
CA GLU A 189 -5.08 11.02 -9.83
C GLU A 189 -5.64 9.95 -8.90
N THR A 190 -6.16 10.37 -7.76
CA THR A 190 -6.77 9.46 -6.78
C THR A 190 -8.04 10.07 -6.23
N GLU A 191 -9.05 9.24 -6.03
CA GLU A 191 -10.34 9.65 -5.52
C GLU A 191 -10.95 8.53 -4.66
N PHE A 192 -11.75 8.92 -3.66
CA PHE A 192 -12.66 8.02 -2.98
C PHE A 192 -14.08 8.56 -3.17
N ARG A 193 -14.91 7.82 -3.90
CA ARG A 193 -16.23 8.27 -4.36
C ARG A 193 -17.34 7.86 -3.41
N GLU A 194 -18.51 8.49 -3.56
CA GLU A 194 -19.71 8.22 -2.75
C GLU A 194 -20.25 6.79 -2.93
N ASP A 195 -20.03 6.17 -4.10
CA ASP A 195 -20.34 4.77 -4.38
C ASP A 195 -19.37 3.78 -3.70
N LEU A 196 -18.55 4.27 -2.75
CA LEU A 196 -17.51 3.53 -2.03
C LEU A 196 -16.39 3.00 -2.93
N MET A 197 -16.19 3.60 -4.10
CA MET A 197 -15.11 3.23 -5.00
C MET A 197 -13.84 4.01 -4.70
N LEU A 198 -12.76 3.28 -4.42
CA LEU A 198 -11.41 3.82 -4.31
C LEU A 198 -10.71 3.69 -5.67
N SER A 199 -10.34 4.82 -6.29
CA SER A 199 -9.79 4.83 -7.64
C SER A 199 -8.41 5.50 -7.72
N CYS A 200 -7.57 4.98 -8.62
CA CYS A 200 -6.33 5.64 -9.00
C CYS A 200 -6.09 5.52 -10.50
N ARG A 201 -5.80 6.66 -11.12
CA ARG A 201 -5.36 6.75 -12.52
C ARG A 201 -3.96 7.31 -12.57
N LEU A 202 -3.12 6.69 -13.40
CA LEU A 202 -1.82 7.26 -13.77
C LEU A 202 -1.92 7.81 -15.18
N ILE A 203 -1.66 9.10 -15.33
CA ILE A 203 -1.80 9.82 -16.60
C ILE A 203 -0.44 10.35 -17.03
N SER A 204 -0.14 10.29 -18.31
CA SER A 204 1.06 10.87 -18.89
C SER A 204 0.77 11.49 -20.26
N THR A 205 1.74 12.18 -20.84
CA THR A 205 1.65 12.73 -22.21
C THR A 205 2.08 11.74 -23.29
N LYS A 206 2.62 10.59 -22.90
CA LYS A 206 2.99 9.49 -23.79
C LYS A 206 2.21 8.24 -23.41
N PRO A 207 1.68 7.47 -24.39
CA PRO A 207 0.99 6.22 -24.11
C PRO A 207 1.97 5.15 -23.62
N LEU A 208 1.43 4.12 -22.96
CA LEU A 208 2.19 2.93 -22.64
C LEU A 208 2.51 2.16 -23.92
N THR A 209 3.79 1.85 -24.17
CA THR A 209 4.25 1.16 -25.39
C THR A 209 4.38 -0.36 -25.22
N CYS A 210 3.86 -0.89 -24.12
CA CYS A 210 3.94 -2.30 -23.78
C CYS A 210 2.64 -2.80 -23.18
N THR A 211 2.36 -4.08 -23.37
CA THR A 211 1.32 -4.81 -22.64
C THR A 211 1.90 -5.32 -21.34
N VAL A 212 1.13 -5.19 -20.26
CA VAL A 212 1.51 -5.64 -18.92
C VAL A 212 0.55 -6.74 -18.48
N SER A 213 1.09 -7.90 -18.11
CA SER A 213 0.35 -9.01 -17.53
C SER A 213 0.86 -9.26 -16.11
N ILE A 214 -0.05 -9.32 -15.14
CA ILE A 214 0.26 -9.57 -13.73
C ILE A 214 -0.41 -10.88 -13.33
N ALA A 215 0.36 -11.78 -12.72
CA ALA A 215 -0.12 -13.06 -12.21
C ALA A 215 0.26 -13.21 -10.74
N THR A 216 -0.61 -13.85 -9.98
CA THR A 216 -0.38 -14.21 -8.58
C THR A 216 -0.67 -15.68 -8.37
N GLU A 217 0.22 -16.37 -7.68
CA GLU A 217 0.14 -17.81 -7.43
C GLU A 217 0.34 -18.07 -5.93
N VAL A 218 -0.56 -18.85 -5.33
CA VAL A 218 -0.35 -19.38 -3.98
C VAL A 218 0.60 -20.57 -4.07
N VAL A 219 1.85 -20.35 -3.65
CA VAL A 219 2.90 -21.38 -3.67
C VAL A 219 2.74 -22.36 -2.51
N ARG A 220 2.25 -21.89 -1.36
CA ARG A 220 2.07 -22.74 -0.17
C ARG A 220 1.00 -22.18 0.76
N GLU A 221 0.14 -23.04 1.27
CA GLU A 221 -0.74 -22.76 2.42
C GLU A 221 0.04 -22.96 3.73
N LEU A 222 -0.17 -22.09 4.71
CA LEU A 222 0.48 -22.16 6.02
C LEU A 222 -0.57 -22.31 7.12
N HIS A 223 -0.26 -23.13 8.11
CA HIS A 223 -1.02 -23.26 9.34
C HIS A 223 -0.14 -22.80 10.51
N PRO A 224 -0.74 -22.34 11.63
CA PRO A 224 0.04 -22.13 12.86
C PRO A 224 0.85 -23.38 13.19
N GLU A 225 2.09 -23.20 13.65
CA GLU A 225 2.90 -24.31 14.18
C GLU A 225 2.21 -24.87 15.43
N ASP A 226 2.26 -26.20 15.66
CA ASP A 226 1.70 -26.92 16.82
C ASP A 226 2.42 -26.54 18.13
N ALA A 227 2.56 -25.25 18.43
CA ALA A 227 3.17 -24.72 19.62
C ALA A 227 2.19 -24.87 20.80
N GLY A 228 1.99 -26.11 21.24
CA GLY A 228 1.73 -26.44 22.64
C GLY A 228 0.59 -25.72 23.36
N SER A 229 -0.48 -25.33 22.68
CA SER A 229 -1.87 -25.39 23.16
C SER A 229 -2.78 -24.94 22.02
N ASP A 230 -2.89 -25.78 21.00
CA ASP A 230 -3.85 -25.59 19.89
C ASP A 230 -5.30 -25.64 20.37
N ARG A 231 -5.50 -25.89 21.67
CA ARG A 231 -6.79 -26.04 22.33
C ARG A 231 -7.11 -24.83 23.21
N ASP A 232 -8.39 -24.45 23.25
CA ASP A 232 -8.93 -23.53 24.25
C ASP A 232 -9.04 -24.20 25.63
N SER A 233 -9.61 -23.49 26.62
CA SER A 233 -9.86 -24.02 27.96
C SER A 233 -10.75 -25.27 27.97
N ASP A 234 -11.53 -25.47 26.90
CA ASP A 234 -12.54 -26.53 26.76
C ASP A 234 -12.00 -27.71 25.93
N GLY A 235 -10.74 -27.66 25.50
CA GLY A 235 -10.10 -28.71 24.72
C GLY A 235 -10.40 -28.66 23.22
N ASN A 236 -11.10 -27.64 22.72
CA ASN A 236 -11.42 -27.47 21.29
C ASN A 236 -10.31 -26.75 20.55
N ARG A 237 -10.12 -27.07 19.26
CA ARG A 237 -9.09 -26.41 18.45
C ARG A 237 -9.41 -24.92 18.30
N ARG A 238 -8.47 -24.06 18.68
CA ARG A 238 -8.63 -22.60 18.60
C ARG A 238 -8.88 -22.20 17.15
N PRO A 239 -9.89 -21.36 16.87
CA PRO A 239 -10.13 -20.88 15.53
C PRO A 239 -8.90 -20.07 15.07
N TYR A 240 -8.44 -20.33 13.85
CA TYR A 240 -7.30 -19.63 13.26
C TYR A 240 -7.56 -19.27 11.81
N ARG A 241 -6.83 -18.26 11.33
CA ARG A 241 -6.73 -17.96 9.90
C ARG A 241 -5.46 -18.54 9.33
N LYS A 242 -5.60 -19.22 8.20
CA LYS A 242 -4.50 -19.76 7.40
C LYS A 242 -3.59 -18.63 6.92
N GLY A 243 -2.33 -18.95 6.74
CA GLY A 243 -1.33 -18.10 6.10
C GLY A 243 -1.04 -18.59 4.69
N TRP A 244 -0.25 -17.80 3.97
CA TRP A 244 0.02 -18.04 2.56
C TRP A 244 1.45 -17.64 2.22
N ILE A 245 2.08 -18.41 1.34
CA ILE A 245 3.24 -17.97 0.58
C ILE A 245 2.76 -17.73 -0.84
N VAL A 246 2.87 -16.49 -1.30
CA VAL A 246 2.34 -16.06 -2.59
C VAL A 246 3.49 -15.54 -3.45
N ARG A 247 3.47 -15.90 -4.73
CA ARG A 247 4.39 -15.41 -5.75
C ARG A 247 3.63 -14.51 -6.70
N THR A 248 4.10 -13.28 -6.85
CA THR A 248 3.55 -12.28 -7.77
C THR A 248 4.54 -12.00 -8.87
N GLU A 249 4.06 -12.00 -10.10
CA GLU A 249 4.88 -11.82 -11.29
C GLU A 249 4.29 -10.77 -12.20
N ARG A 250 5.13 -9.91 -12.77
CA ARG A 250 4.77 -9.05 -13.90
C ARG A 250 5.58 -9.43 -15.12
N LYS A 251 4.88 -9.74 -16.21
CA LYS A 251 5.41 -9.91 -17.55
C LYS A 251 5.07 -8.69 -18.40
N VAL A 252 6.00 -8.29 -19.23
CA VAL A 252 5.86 -7.15 -20.12
C VAL A 252 6.27 -7.58 -21.52
N SER A 253 5.40 -7.30 -22.49
CA SER A 253 5.60 -7.59 -23.90
C SER A 253 5.31 -6.35 -24.74
N GLY A 254 5.90 -6.23 -25.92
CA GLY A 254 5.59 -5.13 -26.84
C GLY A 254 6.15 -5.41 -28.23
N GLU A 255 5.71 -4.64 -29.24
CA GLU A 255 6.08 -4.88 -30.65
C GLU A 255 7.59 -4.95 -30.91
N LYS A 256 8.40 -4.26 -30.08
CA LYS A 256 9.87 -4.25 -30.15
C LYS A 256 10.54 -4.73 -28.85
N LEU A 257 9.76 -5.25 -27.91
CA LEU A 257 10.25 -5.67 -26.59
C LEU A 257 9.90 -7.15 -26.41
N ALA A 258 10.93 -8.01 -26.44
CA ALA A 258 10.75 -9.41 -26.12
C ALA A 258 10.12 -9.56 -24.73
N ASP A 259 9.28 -10.59 -24.60
CA ASP A 259 8.62 -10.93 -23.34
C ASP A 259 9.64 -11.01 -22.21
N ARG A 260 9.52 -10.07 -21.27
CA ARG A 260 10.41 -9.99 -20.12
C ARG A 260 9.61 -10.06 -18.84
N GLN A 261 10.05 -10.93 -17.95
CA GLN A 261 9.65 -10.89 -16.56
C GLN A 261 10.49 -9.83 -15.85
N ASN A 262 9.86 -8.76 -15.38
CA ASN A 262 10.57 -7.62 -14.78
C ASN A 262 10.12 -7.27 -13.36
N TYR A 263 9.24 -8.09 -12.77
CA TYR A 263 8.91 -8.08 -11.36
C TYR A 263 8.61 -9.52 -10.93
N VAL A 264 9.30 -10.00 -9.89
CA VAL A 264 8.99 -11.25 -9.20
C VAL A 264 9.14 -11.00 -7.72
N LYS A 265 8.10 -11.30 -6.95
CA LYS A 265 8.14 -11.19 -5.50
C LYS A 265 7.48 -12.39 -4.87
N LYS A 266 8.16 -12.98 -3.88
CA LYS A 266 7.60 -14.00 -3.01
C LYS A 266 7.33 -13.36 -1.64
N GLU A 267 6.09 -13.43 -1.19
CA GLU A 267 5.61 -12.78 0.03
C GLU A 267 4.92 -13.80 0.94
N MET A 268 4.97 -13.53 2.24
CA MET A 268 4.39 -14.38 3.26
C MET A 268 3.31 -13.63 4.03
N TYR A 269 2.16 -14.25 4.16
CA TYR A 269 1.08 -13.90 5.08
C TYR A 269 1.13 -14.94 6.19
N LYS A 270 1.43 -14.51 7.41
CA LYS A 270 1.52 -15.43 8.54
C LYS A 270 0.12 -15.92 8.92
N PRO A 271 -0.02 -17.21 9.28
CA PRO A 271 -1.23 -17.67 9.94
C PRO A 271 -1.32 -17.04 11.34
N PHE A 272 -2.53 -16.94 11.89
CA PHE A 272 -2.74 -16.44 13.25
C PHE A 272 -3.99 -17.03 13.89
N TYR A 273 -3.96 -17.23 15.20
CA TYR A 273 -5.15 -17.58 15.96
C TYR A 273 -6.06 -16.36 16.11
N ILE A 274 -7.35 -16.58 15.94
CA ILE A 274 -8.37 -15.58 16.20
C ILE A 274 -8.50 -15.50 17.73
N ALA A 275 -8.31 -14.33 18.30
CA ALA A 275 -8.52 -14.13 19.72
C ALA A 275 -9.99 -14.41 20.06
N ASN A 276 -10.25 -15.10 21.16
CA ASN A 276 -11.61 -15.25 21.66
C ASN A 276 -12.19 -13.85 21.96
N PRO A 277 -13.43 -13.57 21.54
CA PRO A 277 -14.11 -12.30 21.81
C PRO A 277 -14.25 -12.03 23.31
#